data_AF-A0A2E7MME6-F1
#
_entry.id   AF-A0A2E7MME6-F1
#
_cell.length_a   1.000
_cell.length_b   1.000
_cell.length_c   1.000
_cell.angle_alpha   90.00
_cell.angle_beta   90.00
_cell.angle_gamma   90.00
#
_symmetry.space_group_name_H-M   'P 1'
#
loop_
_entity.id
_entity.type
_entity.pdbx_description
1 polymer ?
#
loop_
_entity_poly.entity_id
_entity_poly.type
_entity_poly.pdbx_seq_one_letter_code
_entity_poly.pdbx_strand_id
1 'polypeptide(L)'
;RVQAILRAVPQYLPDLDLERLKLVEIWRGLRPCTPDGLPFLGRARAFENLVVAAGHAMIGLSLGPITGKLVSQLVAGEQTEMDLSALAVERFAR
;
A
#
# COMPACT_ATOMS: atom_id res chain seq x y z
N ARG A 1 -14.57 -15.38 -4.25
CA ARG A 1 -13.19 -15.07 -4.74
C ARG A 1 -12.26 -16.29 -4.62
N VAL A 2 -12.08 -16.89 -3.44
CA VAL A 2 -11.20 -18.07 -3.24
C VAL A 2 -11.50 -19.21 -4.22
N GLN A 3 -12.75 -19.64 -4.32
CA GLN A 3 -13.17 -20.69 -5.27
C GLN A 3 -12.89 -20.35 -6.74
N ALA A 4 -12.92 -19.06 -7.11
CA ALA A 4 -12.58 -18.64 -8.46
C ALA A 4 -11.08 -18.74 -8.73
N ILE A 5 -10.24 -18.45 -7.73
CA ILE A 5 -8.78 -18.65 -7.81
C ILE A 5 -8.49 -20.14 -8.00
N LEU A 6 -9.06 -21.03 -7.18
CA LEU A 6 -8.85 -22.47 -7.28
C LEU A 6 -9.23 -23.02 -8.66
N ARG A 7 -10.35 -22.56 -9.24
CA ARG A 7 -10.75 -22.94 -10.60
C ARG A 7 -9.82 -22.42 -11.69
N ALA A 8 -9.12 -21.31 -11.46
CA ALA A 8 -8.20 -20.73 -12.43
C ALA A 8 -6.83 -21.42 -12.42
N VAL A 9 -6.40 -22.02 -11.30
CA VAL A 9 -5.06 -22.60 -11.15
C VAL A 9 -4.70 -23.61 -12.26
N PRO A 10 -5.53 -24.62 -12.60
CA PRO A 10 -5.18 -25.60 -13.64
C PRO A 10 -4.99 -24.99 -15.03
N GLN A 11 -5.53 -23.78 -15.27
CA GLN A 11 -5.38 -23.07 -16.55
C GLN A 11 -3.97 -22.47 -16.71
N TYR A 12 -3.28 -22.17 -15.60
CA TYR A 12 -1.95 -21.56 -15.60
C TYR A 12 -0.85 -22.52 -15.12
N LEU A 13 -1.21 -23.51 -14.31
CA LEU A 13 -0.32 -24.51 -13.72
C LEU A 13 -0.93 -25.92 -13.92
N PRO A 14 -0.90 -26.46 -15.15
CA PRO A 14 -1.62 -27.70 -15.49
C PRO A 14 -1.05 -28.93 -14.78
N ASP A 15 0.23 -28.93 -14.45
CA ASP A 15 0.90 -30.05 -13.78
C ASP A 15 0.71 -30.03 -12.24
N LEU A 16 0.02 -29.02 -11.71
CA LEU A 16 -0.22 -28.90 -10.28
C LEU A 16 -1.43 -29.76 -9.86
N ASP A 17 -1.14 -30.83 -9.13
CA ASP A 17 -2.16 -31.68 -8.51
C ASP A 17 -2.86 -30.95 -7.34
N LEU A 18 -4.07 -30.45 -7.62
CA LEU A 18 -4.89 -29.74 -6.64
C LEU A 18 -5.37 -30.63 -5.47
N GLU A 19 -5.52 -31.94 -5.67
CA GLU A 19 -6.00 -32.85 -4.62
C GLU A 19 -4.96 -33.04 -3.51
N ARG A 20 -3.68 -32.83 -3.85
CA ARG A 20 -2.56 -32.87 -2.89
C ARG A 20 -2.36 -31.56 -2.13
N LEU A 21 -3.07 -30.48 -2.49
CA LEU A 21 -2.97 -29.21 -1.80
C LEU A 21 -3.83 -29.20 -0.54
N LYS A 22 -3.20 -28.89 0.59
CA LYS A 22 -3.91 -28.66 1.86
C LYS A 22 -4.21 -27.18 2.03
N LEU A 23 -5.49 -26.82 2.12
CA LEU A 23 -5.89 -25.47 2.54
C LEU A 23 -5.49 -25.26 4.01
N VAL A 24 -4.61 -24.29 4.27
CA VAL A 24 -4.16 -23.94 5.62
C VAL A 24 -5.11 -22.94 6.26
N GLU A 25 -5.39 -21.82 5.57
CA GLU A 25 -6.21 -20.73 6.10
C GLU A 25 -6.84 -19.93 4.95
N ILE A 26 -8.02 -19.37 5.19
CA ILE A 26 -8.62 -18.31 4.37
C ILE A 26 -8.66 -17.04 5.20
N TRP A 27 -7.93 -16.01 4.77
CA TRP A 27 -7.93 -14.70 5.42
C TRP A 27 -8.34 -13.60 4.44
N ARG A 28 -8.69 -12.44 5.01
CA ARG A 28 -8.96 -11.22 4.25
C ARG A 28 -8.43 -10.01 5.01
N GLY A 29 -8.08 -8.97 4.26
CA GLY A 29 -7.68 -7.67 4.82
C GLY A 29 -8.19 -6.53 3.94
N LEU A 30 -8.50 -5.41 4.57
CA LEU A 30 -8.83 -4.18 3.87
C LEU A 30 -7.55 -3.58 3.27
N ARG A 31 -7.65 -3.01 2.08
CA ARG A 31 -6.56 -2.27 1.45
C ARG A 31 -6.92 -0.80 1.42
N PRO A 32 -6.14 0.07 2.08
CA PRO A 32 -6.38 1.51 2.02
C PRO A 32 -5.99 1.99 0.62
N CYS A 33 -6.99 2.26 -0.20
CA CYS A 33 -6.82 2.78 -1.57
C CYS A 33 -7.31 4.22 -1.62
N THR A 34 -6.49 5.09 -2.16
CA THR A 34 -6.85 6.47 -2.50
C THR A 34 -7.54 6.52 -3.88
N PRO A 35 -8.26 7.61 -4.22
CA PRO A 35 -8.97 7.72 -5.50
C PRO A 35 -8.08 7.61 -6.75
N ASP A 36 -6.82 8.02 -6.67
CA ASP A 36 -5.84 7.99 -7.76
C ASP A 36 -4.83 6.84 -7.64
N GLY A 37 -4.92 6.02 -6.60
CA GLY A 37 -3.99 4.91 -6.35
C GLY A 37 -2.62 5.32 -5.79
N LEU A 38 -2.37 6.61 -5.54
CA LEU A 38 -1.13 7.10 -4.93
C LEU A 38 -1.29 7.25 -3.41
N PRO A 39 -0.27 6.94 -2.58
CA PRO A 39 -0.38 7.17 -1.15
C PRO A 39 -0.52 8.66 -0.80
N PHE A 40 -1.07 8.95 0.37
CA PHE A 40 -0.90 10.24 1.03
C PHE A 40 0.38 10.18 1.86
N LEU A 41 1.33 11.06 1.55
CA LEU A 41 2.60 11.17 2.24
C LEU A 41 3.00 12.63 2.39
N GLY A 42 3.10 13.12 3.63
CA GLY A 42 3.52 14.50 3.91
C GLY A 42 3.02 15.03 5.25
N ARG A 43 3.35 16.29 5.55
CA ARG A 43 2.81 17.01 6.70
C ARG A 43 1.41 17.52 6.38
N ALA A 44 0.48 17.35 7.31
CA ALA A 44 -0.87 17.90 7.16
C ALA A 44 -0.86 19.41 7.45
N ARG A 45 -1.44 20.21 6.56
CA ARG A 45 -1.44 21.68 6.68
C ARG A 45 -2.15 22.19 7.92
N ALA A 46 -3.15 21.46 8.41
CA ALA A 46 -3.95 21.86 9.56
C ALA A 46 -3.22 21.69 10.92
N PHE A 47 -2.13 20.93 10.97
CA PHE A 47 -1.45 20.58 12.23
C PHE A 47 0.07 20.55 12.04
N GLU A 48 0.79 21.39 12.78
CA GLU A 48 2.25 21.50 12.67
C GLU A 48 3.00 20.21 13.06
N ASN A 49 2.38 19.34 13.85
CA ASN A 49 2.97 18.12 14.40
C ASN A 49 2.39 16.82 13.82
N LEU A 50 1.64 16.89 12.71
CA LEU A 50 1.05 15.70 12.06
C LEU A 50 1.73 15.36 10.74
N VAL A 51 2.26 14.14 10.64
CA VAL A 51 2.70 13.51 9.39
C VAL A 51 1.75 12.38 9.04
N VAL A 52 1.30 12.33 7.79
CA VAL A 52 0.44 11.27 7.25
C VAL A 52 1.27 10.40 6.31
N ALA A 53 1.15 9.09 6.47
CA ALA A 53 1.71 8.07 5.57
C ALA A 53 0.70 6.92 5.43
N ALA A 54 -0.20 7.02 4.47
CA ALA A 54 -1.32 6.08 4.30
C ALA A 54 -1.71 5.90 2.83
N GLY A 55 -2.53 4.87 2.54
CA GLY A 55 -3.12 4.74 1.21
C GLY A 55 -2.27 3.98 0.18
N HIS A 56 -1.28 3.19 0.59
CA HIS A 56 -0.37 2.44 -0.29
C HIS A 56 -1.00 1.26 -1.04
N ALA A 57 -2.32 1.10 -1.01
CA ALA A 57 -3.07 0.11 -1.77
C ALA A 57 -2.47 -1.31 -1.71
N MET A 58 -2.02 -1.86 -2.84
CA MET A 58 -1.45 -3.21 -2.94
C MET A 58 0.06 -3.29 -2.69
N ILE A 59 0.74 -2.16 -2.58
CA ILE A 59 2.22 -2.07 -2.63
C ILE A 59 2.83 -1.55 -1.32
N GLY A 60 2.03 -1.46 -0.25
CA GLY A 60 2.49 -0.96 1.06
C GLY A 60 3.66 -1.72 1.66
N LEU A 61 3.74 -3.04 1.47
CA LEU A 61 4.87 -3.83 1.95
C LEU A 61 6.16 -3.44 1.22
N SER A 62 6.12 -3.31 -0.10
CA SER A 62 7.27 -2.93 -0.92
C SER A 62 7.69 -1.47 -0.69
N LEU A 63 6.72 -0.57 -0.48
CA LEU A 63 6.97 0.86 -0.26
C LEU A 63 7.25 1.23 1.20
N GLY A 64 7.09 0.29 2.14
CA GLY A 64 7.31 0.52 3.57
C GLY A 64 8.68 1.13 3.89
N PRO A 65 9.80 0.56 3.41
CA PRO A 65 11.13 1.07 3.71
C PRO A 65 11.35 2.52 3.25
N ILE A 66 11.02 2.83 1.99
CA ILE A 66 11.19 4.19 1.46
C ILE A 66 10.24 5.19 2.14
N THR A 67 9.00 4.77 2.42
CA THR A 67 8.04 5.60 3.16
C THR A 67 8.57 5.91 4.56
N GLY A 68 9.11 4.92 5.27
CA GLY A 68 9.68 5.11 6.60
C GLY A 68 10.85 6.10 6.60
N LYS A 69 11.75 6.00 5.61
CA LYS A 69 12.86 6.95 5.45
C LYS A 69 12.37 8.38 5.20
N LEU A 70 11.42 8.56 4.27
CA LEU A 70 10.83 9.87 3.98
C LEU A 70 10.08 10.45 5.19
N VAL A 71 9.35 9.62 5.93
CA VAL A 71 8.69 10.03 7.19
C VAL A 71 9.72 10.48 8.23
N SER A 72 10.84 9.76 8.37
CA SER A 72 11.93 10.16 9.27
C SER A 72 12.47 11.55 8.92
N GLN A 73 12.73 11.81 7.65
CA GLN A 73 13.21 13.11 7.16
C GLN A 73 12.18 14.22 7.47
N LEU A 74 10.90 13.97 7.15
CA LEU A 74 9.81 14.92 7.42
C LEU A 74 9.71 15.25 8.92
N VAL A 75 9.79 14.25 9.79
CA VAL A 75 9.70 14.43 11.25
C VAL A 75 10.90 15.19 11.79
N ALA A 76 12.10 14.92 11.29
CA ALA A 76 13.34 15.63 11.65
C ALA A 76 13.41 17.07 11.12
N GLY A 77 12.48 17.47 10.24
CA GLY A 77 12.52 18.79 9.57
C GLY A 77 13.58 18.87 8.48
N GLU A 78 14.03 17.72 7.97
CA GLU A 78 15.00 17.62 6.89
C GLU A 78 14.32 17.73 5.52
N GLN A 79 15.09 18.14 4.51
CA GLN A 79 14.65 18.08 3.13
C GLN A 79 14.51 16.61 2.71
N THR A 80 13.35 16.26 2.14
CA THR A 80 13.13 14.90 1.64
C THR A 80 13.97 14.62 0.40
N GLU A 81 14.46 13.38 0.27
CA GLU A 81 15.28 12.98 -0.89
C GLU A 81 14.49 12.86 -2.20
N MET A 82 13.16 12.86 -2.10
CA MET A 82 12.22 12.83 -3.21
C MET A 82 11.22 13.97 -3.09
N ASP A 83 10.74 14.44 -4.24
CA ASP A 83 9.58 15.34 -4.29
C ASP A 83 8.30 14.59 -3.91
N LEU A 84 7.60 15.11 -2.91
CA LEU A 84 6.36 14.54 -2.39
C LEU A 84 5.11 15.27 -2.89
N SER A 85 5.23 16.24 -3.79
CA SER A 85 4.12 17.08 -4.25
C SER A 85 2.94 16.27 -4.80
N ALA A 86 3.22 15.20 -5.56
CA ALA A 86 2.19 14.29 -6.09
C ALA A 86 1.52 13.42 -5.00
N LEU A 87 2.16 13.27 -3.84
CA LEU A 87 1.69 12.46 -2.71
C LEU A 87 1.07 13.33 -1.60
N ALA A 88 1.00 14.65 -1.80
CA ALA A 88 0.54 15.59 -0.78
C ALA A 88 -0.81 15.19 -0.18
N VAL A 89 -0.94 15.38 1.13
CA VAL A 89 -2.13 15.00 1.93
C VAL A 89 -3.37 15.73 1.43
N GLU A 90 -3.22 17.00 1.06
CA GLU A 90 -4.30 17.88 0.62
C GLU A 90 -4.44 17.95 -0.90
N ARG A 91 -3.90 17.00 -1.67
CA ARG A 91 -3.98 17.07 -3.16
C ARG A 91 -5.41 17.03 -3.73
N PHE A 92 -6.40 16.66 -2.91
CA PHE A 92 -7.82 16.71 -3.26
C PHE A 92 -8.62 17.74 -2.45
N ALA A 93 -7.95 18.54 -1.61
CA ALA A 93 -8.61 19.63 -0.90
C ALA A 93 -9.10 20.67 -1.92
N ARG A 94 -10.25 21.26 -1.64
CA ARG A 94 -10.84 22.37 -2.40
C ARG A 94 -10.44 23.70 -1.79
#